data_AF-A0A914FU04-F1
#
_entry.id   AF-A0A914FU04-F1
#
_cell.length_a   1.000
_cell.length_b   1.000
_cell.length_c   1.000
_cell.angle_alpha   90.00
_cell.angle_beta   90.00
_cell.angle_gamma   90.00
#
_symmetry.space_group_name_H-M   'P 1'
#
loop_
_entity.id
_entity.type
_entity.pdbx_description
1 polymer ?
#
loop_
_entity_poly.entity_id
_entity_poly.type
_entity_poly.pdbx_seq_one_letter_code
_entity_poly.pdbx_strand_id
1 'polypeptide(L)'
;MMMSKKISLRIQPLIRNKRVRVFAIINTILTILNLILFIGCMVILGFLIFEAVEVSKRSQQDKPCIFQWTEWSPCPATCATSDKPPMKTRSVNQSSIIQARGSIYKPCPKDLASRKDFAPCNTHRCPIKLSSINEWTQCFREDVTNQNTKCYQMRNLTIGDYLVEIDIPDLTKDCDCRNAVN
;
A
#
# COMPACT_ATOMS: atom_id res chain seq x y z
N MET A 1 9.77 -10.50 -82.23
CA MET A 1 11.01 -11.30 -82.04
C MET A 1 12.29 -10.64 -82.59
N MET A 2 12.23 -9.63 -83.48
CA MET A 2 13.42 -8.99 -84.09
C MET A 2 14.20 -8.00 -83.20
N MET A 3 13.55 -7.36 -82.22
CA MET A 3 14.19 -6.36 -81.35
C MET A 3 15.22 -6.96 -80.37
N SER A 4 14.98 -8.18 -79.88
CA SER A 4 15.87 -8.88 -78.95
C SER A 4 17.23 -9.24 -79.58
N LYS A 5 17.25 -9.60 -80.88
CA LYS A 5 18.48 -9.90 -81.62
C LYS A 5 19.37 -8.66 -81.83
N LYS A 6 18.79 -7.48 -82.10
CA LYS A 6 19.54 -6.22 -82.27
C LYS A 6 20.19 -5.75 -80.96
N ILE A 7 19.52 -5.95 -79.84
CA ILE A 7 20.03 -5.60 -78.51
C ILE A 7 21.20 -6.53 -78.13
N SER A 8 21.06 -7.84 -78.37
CA SER A 8 22.11 -8.83 -78.12
C SER A 8 23.41 -8.56 -78.91
N LEU A 9 23.30 -8.26 -80.20
CA LEU A 9 24.44 -7.95 -81.08
C LEU A 9 25.20 -6.67 -80.68
N ARG A 10 24.50 -5.68 -80.11
CA ARG A 10 25.09 -4.39 -79.71
C ARG A 10 25.78 -4.45 -78.34
N ILE A 11 25.34 -5.36 -77.47
CA ILE A 11 25.88 -5.53 -76.11
C ILE A 11 27.06 -6.53 -76.10
N GLN A 12 27.10 -7.49 -77.03
CA GLN A 12 28.17 -8.48 -77.18
C GLN A 12 29.61 -7.90 -77.15
N PRO A 13 29.95 -6.81 -77.88
CA PRO A 13 31.29 -6.22 -77.83
C PRO A 13 31.59 -5.49 -76.51
N LEU A 14 30.59 -4.89 -75.86
CA LEU A 14 30.74 -4.26 -74.52
C LEU A 14 31.01 -5.30 -73.44
N ILE A 15 30.30 -6.43 -73.46
CA ILE A 15 30.49 -7.53 -72.52
C ILE A 15 31.88 -8.16 -72.65
N ARG A 16 32.55 -8.06 -73.80
CA ARG A 16 33.90 -8.63 -73.99
C ARG A 16 35.02 -7.81 -73.33
N ASN A 17 34.74 -6.56 -72.94
CA ASN A 17 35.72 -5.69 -72.29
C ASN A 17 35.85 -5.99 -70.79
N LYS A 18 37.06 -6.35 -70.33
CA LYS A 18 37.37 -6.68 -68.92
C LYS A 18 36.94 -5.57 -67.95
N ARG A 19 37.14 -4.28 -68.31
CA ARG A 19 36.79 -3.15 -67.43
C ARG A 19 35.28 -3.07 -67.22
N VAL A 20 34.51 -3.22 -68.29
CA VAL A 20 33.03 -3.17 -68.25
C VAL A 20 32.47 -4.32 -67.38
N ARG A 21 33.06 -5.52 -67.45
CA ARG A 21 32.67 -6.64 -66.57
C ARG A 21 32.95 -6.38 -65.10
N VAL A 22 34.13 -5.85 -64.77
CA VAL A 22 34.49 -5.52 -63.39
C VAL A 22 33.55 -4.45 -62.82
N PHE A 23 33.27 -3.39 -63.58
CA PHE A 23 32.27 -2.38 -63.19
C PHE A 23 30.86 -2.97 -63.03
N ALA A 24 30.44 -3.88 -63.90
CA ALA A 24 29.14 -4.56 -63.77
C ALA A 24 29.06 -5.43 -62.50
N ILE A 25 30.14 -6.12 -62.13
CA ILE A 25 30.22 -6.92 -60.91
C ILE A 25 30.15 -6.01 -59.68
N ILE A 26 30.94 -4.93 -59.64
CA ILE A 26 30.93 -3.97 -58.53
C ILE A 26 29.55 -3.33 -58.37
N ASN A 27 28.92 -2.88 -59.46
CA ASN A 27 27.57 -2.33 -59.42
C ASN A 27 26.54 -3.35 -58.95
N THR A 28 26.67 -4.62 -59.35
CA THR A 28 25.79 -5.70 -58.87
C THR A 28 25.96 -5.95 -57.37
N ILE A 29 27.19 -5.93 -56.86
CA ILE A 29 27.45 -6.08 -55.42
C ILE A 29 26.87 -4.87 -54.65
N LEU A 30 27.09 -3.65 -55.16
CA LEU A 30 26.55 -2.43 -54.56
C LEU A 30 25.02 -2.40 -54.56
N THR A 31 24.35 -2.87 -55.61
CA THR A 31 22.89 -2.96 -55.63
C THR A 31 22.38 -4.00 -54.63
N ILE A 32 23.04 -5.15 -54.49
CA ILE A 32 22.70 -6.15 -53.48
C ILE A 32 22.86 -5.57 -52.06
N LEU A 33 23.96 -4.89 -51.77
CA LEU A 33 24.19 -4.26 -50.46
C LEU A 33 23.13 -3.20 -50.15
N ASN A 34 22.80 -2.33 -51.11
CA ASN A 34 21.74 -1.34 -50.94
C ASN A 34 20.36 -1.99 -50.73
N LEU A 35 20.07 -3.10 -51.42
CA LEU A 35 18.83 -3.85 -51.23
C LEU A 35 18.74 -4.44 -49.82
N ILE A 36 19.82 -5.05 -49.32
CA ILE A 36 19.88 -5.59 -47.95
C ILE A 36 19.69 -4.47 -46.93
N LEU A 37 20.35 -3.33 -47.13
CA LEU A 37 20.24 -2.19 -46.23
C LEU A 37 18.82 -1.60 -46.24
N PHE A 38 18.21 -1.48 -47.41
CA PHE A 38 16.81 -1.06 -47.55
C PHE A 38 15.84 -2.00 -46.82
N ILE A 39 15.98 -3.32 -47.02
CA ILE A 39 15.17 -4.32 -46.31
C ILE A 39 15.38 -4.20 -44.79
N GLY A 40 16.62 -4.05 -44.33
CA GLY A 40 16.93 -3.82 -42.93
C GLY A 40 16.25 -2.58 -42.36
N CYS A 41 16.30 -1.45 -43.07
CA CYS A 41 15.59 -0.23 -42.68
C CYS A 41 14.07 -0.44 -42.59
N MET A 42 13.47 -1.15 -43.56
CA MET A 42 12.03 -1.43 -43.56
C MET A 42 11.61 -2.30 -42.37
N VAL A 43 12.43 -3.29 -41.99
CA VAL A 43 12.17 -4.12 -40.80
C VAL A 43 12.24 -3.30 -39.52
N ILE A 44 13.27 -2.45 -39.38
CA ILE A 44 13.41 -1.57 -38.21
C ILE A 44 12.22 -0.60 -38.11
N LEU A 45 11.84 0.03 -39.22
CA LEU A 45 10.65 0.90 -39.28
C LEU A 45 9.38 0.16 -38.87
N GLY A 46 9.17 -1.05 -39.38
CA GLY A 46 8.04 -1.90 -39.00
C GLY A 46 8.01 -2.20 -37.50
N PHE A 47 9.17 -2.52 -36.91
CA PHE A 47 9.29 -2.78 -35.47
C PHE A 47 8.98 -1.53 -34.64
N LEU A 48 9.52 -0.36 -35.02
CA LEU A 48 9.24 0.91 -34.33
C LEU A 48 7.75 1.28 -34.39
N ILE A 49 7.09 1.08 -35.53
CA ILE A 49 5.65 1.32 -35.68
C ILE A 49 4.85 0.35 -34.80
N PHE A 50 5.22 -0.93 -34.79
CA PHE A 50 4.55 -1.94 -33.96
C PHE A 50 4.61 -1.57 -32.48
N GLU A 51 5.80 -1.26 -31.96
CA GLU A 51 5.99 -0.82 -30.58
C GLU A 51 5.20 0.46 -30.28
N ALA A 52 5.20 1.44 -31.19
CA ALA A 52 4.44 2.68 -31.01
C ALA A 52 2.92 2.42 -30.92
N VAL A 53 2.38 1.53 -31.75
CA VAL A 53 0.96 1.14 -31.72
C VAL A 53 0.63 0.39 -30.43
N GLU A 54 1.48 -0.55 -30.01
CA GLU A 54 1.25 -1.35 -28.81
C GLU A 54 1.33 -0.50 -27.54
N VAL A 55 2.29 0.43 -27.46
CA VAL A 55 2.38 1.42 -26.38
C VAL A 55 1.16 2.32 -26.36
N SER A 56 0.69 2.79 -27.52
CA SER A 56 -0.53 3.60 -27.61
C SER A 56 -1.75 2.84 -27.09
N LYS A 57 -1.94 1.59 -27.50
CA LYS A 57 -3.02 0.72 -27.01
C LYS A 57 -2.95 0.53 -25.50
N ARG A 58 -1.77 0.22 -24.97
CA ARG A 58 -1.57 0.04 -23.52
C ARG A 58 -1.76 1.35 -22.75
N SER A 59 -1.44 2.49 -23.35
CA SER A 59 -1.69 3.82 -22.77
C SER A 59 -3.18 4.15 -22.72
N GLN A 60 -3.96 3.65 -23.67
CA GLN A 60 -5.42 3.84 -23.72
C GLN A 60 -6.20 2.87 -22.83
N GLN A 61 -5.58 1.79 -22.34
CA GLN A 61 -6.24 0.89 -21.40
C GLN A 61 -6.65 1.63 -20.12
N ASP A 62 -7.92 1.49 -19.77
CA ASP A 62 -8.48 2.08 -18.57
C ASP A 62 -7.82 1.47 -17.32
N LYS A 63 -7.22 2.33 -16.50
CA LYS A 63 -6.66 1.95 -15.19
C LYS A 63 -7.16 2.90 -14.13
N PRO A 64 -7.63 2.40 -12.97
CA PRO A 64 -8.10 3.26 -11.90
C PRO A 64 -6.93 3.98 -11.21
N CYS A 65 -7.27 4.97 -10.39
CA CYS A 65 -6.35 5.52 -9.41
C CYS A 65 -6.02 4.44 -8.37
N ILE A 66 -4.75 4.11 -8.20
CA ILE A 66 -4.29 3.10 -7.23
C ILE A 66 -3.28 3.75 -6.30
N PHE A 67 -3.35 3.45 -5.01
CA PHE A 67 -2.39 3.88 -4.01
C PHE A 67 -2.37 2.88 -2.86
N GLN A 68 -1.31 2.93 -2.07
CA GLN A 68 -1.15 2.16 -0.85
C GLN A 68 -1.11 3.11 0.35
N TRP A 69 -1.58 2.61 1.49
CA TRP A 69 -1.36 3.29 2.76
C TRP A 69 0.02 2.93 3.30
N THR A 70 0.62 3.83 4.07
CA THR A 70 1.76 3.51 4.92
C THR A 70 1.34 2.56 6.04
N GLU A 71 2.33 1.98 6.71
CA GLU A 71 2.10 1.31 7.99
C GLU A 71 1.47 2.26 9.00
N TRP A 72 0.75 1.67 9.95
CA TRP A 72 0.17 2.40 11.07
C TRP A 72 1.27 2.95 11.98
N SER A 73 1.06 4.17 12.47
CA SER A 73 1.88 4.73 13.54
C SER A 73 1.74 3.90 14.81
N PRO A 74 2.75 3.93 15.70
CA PRO A 74 2.60 3.44 17.06
C PRO A 74 1.41 4.10 17.75
N CYS A 75 0.80 3.36 18.68
CA CYS A 75 -0.25 3.91 19.53
C CYS A 75 0.35 4.90 20.52
N PRO A 76 -0.26 6.09 20.69
CA PRO A 76 0.29 7.13 21.56
C PRO A 76 0.17 6.79 23.06
N ALA A 77 -0.73 5.88 23.42
CA ALA A 77 -0.89 5.39 24.78
C ALA A 77 -1.11 3.87 24.76
N THR A 78 -0.72 3.20 25.84
CA THR A 78 -0.83 1.75 26.02
C THR A 78 -2.25 1.31 26.39
N CYS A 79 -3.09 2.22 26.87
CA CYS A 79 -4.46 2.00 27.32
C CYS A 79 -5.29 3.30 27.20
N ALA A 80 -6.61 3.19 27.33
CA ALA A 80 -7.54 4.32 27.29
C ALA A 80 -7.80 4.89 28.70
N THR A 81 -7.46 6.16 28.91
CA THR A 81 -7.75 6.89 30.16
C THR A 81 -9.16 7.51 30.20
N SER A 82 -9.83 7.57 29.04
CA SER A 82 -11.16 8.14 28.88
C SER A 82 -12.01 7.28 27.96
N ASP A 83 -13.28 7.64 27.78
CA ASP A 83 -14.19 6.93 26.87
C ASP A 83 -13.72 6.96 25.41
N LYS A 84 -12.82 7.90 25.10
CA LYS A 84 -12.17 8.00 23.80
C LYS A 84 -10.85 7.24 23.86
N PRO A 85 -10.71 6.13 23.12
CA PRO A 85 -9.45 5.39 23.05
C PRO A 85 -8.37 6.21 22.33
N PRO A 86 -7.09 5.93 22.58
CA PRO A 86 -6.01 6.55 21.82
C PRO A 86 -6.12 6.18 20.33
N MET A 87 -5.74 7.12 19.47
CA MET A 87 -5.84 6.97 18.03
C MET A 87 -4.45 6.77 17.41
N LYS A 88 -4.33 5.78 16.54
CA LYS A 88 -3.18 5.63 15.64
C LYS A 88 -3.52 6.18 14.26
N THR A 89 -2.48 6.55 13.52
CA THR A 89 -2.62 7.26 12.24
C THR A 89 -1.82 6.56 11.15
N ARG A 90 -2.27 6.67 9.90
CA ARG A 90 -1.47 6.32 8.73
C ARG A 90 -1.74 7.34 7.63
N SER A 91 -0.84 7.42 6.66
CA SER A 91 -0.96 8.33 5.52
C SER A 91 -0.89 7.55 4.22
N VAL A 92 -1.33 8.17 3.12
CA VAL A 92 -1.10 7.58 1.80
C VAL A 92 0.41 7.57 1.52
N ASN A 93 0.92 6.43 1.04
CA ASN A 93 2.29 6.35 0.55
C ASN A 93 2.38 7.08 -0.80
N GLN A 94 2.94 8.28 -0.80
CA GLN A 94 2.97 9.15 -1.98
C GLN A 94 3.68 8.51 -3.19
N SER A 95 4.73 7.71 -2.98
CA SER A 95 5.46 7.06 -4.07
C SER A 95 4.67 5.91 -4.72
N SER A 96 3.62 5.43 -4.06
CA SER A 96 2.75 4.35 -4.56
C SER A 96 1.58 4.85 -5.41
N ILE A 97 1.38 6.17 -5.49
CA ILE A 97 0.23 6.75 -6.20
C ILE A 97 0.41 6.57 -7.71
N ILE A 98 -0.50 5.82 -8.31
CA ILE A 98 -0.61 5.64 -9.75
C ILE A 98 -1.87 6.38 -10.21
N GLN A 99 -1.68 7.38 -11.07
CA GLN A 99 -2.78 8.13 -11.65
C GLN A 99 -3.69 7.25 -12.52
N ALA A 100 -4.98 7.57 -12.50
CA ALA A 100 -5.92 6.94 -13.41
C ALA A 100 -5.54 7.24 -14.87
N ARG A 101 -5.77 6.27 -15.76
CA ARG A 101 -5.56 6.36 -17.20
C ARG A 101 -6.79 5.87 -17.94
N GLY A 102 -6.97 6.33 -19.17
CA GLY A 102 -8.15 6.05 -19.99
C GLY A 102 -9.28 7.06 -19.75
N SER A 103 -10.50 6.67 -20.09
CA SER A 103 -11.70 7.53 -20.08
C SER A 103 -12.74 7.13 -19.04
N ILE A 104 -12.65 5.90 -18.51
CA ILE A 104 -13.66 5.35 -17.59
C ILE A 104 -13.46 5.87 -16.16
N TYR A 105 -12.22 5.97 -15.69
CA TYR A 105 -11.92 6.28 -14.29
C TYR A 105 -11.59 7.75 -14.08
N LYS A 106 -12.09 8.31 -12.97
CA LYS A 106 -11.73 9.67 -12.55
C LYS A 106 -10.24 9.76 -12.14
N PRO A 107 -9.58 10.89 -12.37
CA PRO A 107 -8.22 11.12 -11.90
C PRO A 107 -8.12 11.01 -10.38
N CYS A 108 -6.91 10.73 -9.87
CA CYS A 108 -6.71 10.70 -8.43
C CYS A 108 -7.05 12.09 -7.83
N PRO A 109 -7.66 12.13 -6.64
CA PRO A 109 -7.88 13.39 -5.93
C PRO A 109 -6.58 14.17 -5.73
N LYS A 110 -6.62 15.50 -5.86
CA LYS A 110 -5.44 16.37 -5.71
C LYS A 110 -4.86 16.33 -4.28
N ASP A 111 -5.72 16.10 -3.29
CA ASP A 111 -5.39 16.00 -1.88
C ASP A 111 -4.94 14.59 -1.47
N LEU A 112 -4.95 13.61 -2.38
CA LEU A 112 -4.71 12.20 -2.06
C LEU A 112 -3.41 11.97 -1.28
N ALA A 113 -2.33 12.62 -1.68
CA ALA A 113 -1.02 12.50 -1.02
C ALA A 113 -1.01 13.02 0.42
N SER A 114 -1.91 13.95 0.75
CA SER A 114 -2.04 14.53 2.09
C SER A 114 -3.05 13.81 2.99
N ARG A 115 -3.77 12.80 2.46
CA ARG A 115 -4.80 12.11 3.22
C ARG A 115 -4.20 11.29 4.36
N LYS A 116 -4.88 11.39 5.50
CA LYS A 116 -4.60 10.63 6.70
C LYS A 116 -5.82 9.81 7.06
N ASP A 117 -5.55 8.64 7.58
CA ASP A 117 -6.54 7.73 8.12
C ASP A 117 -6.26 7.51 9.61
N PHE A 118 -7.32 7.34 10.38
CA PHE A 118 -7.29 7.30 11.83
C PHE A 118 -8.06 6.07 12.31
N ALA A 119 -7.47 5.32 13.22
CA ALA A 119 -8.12 4.16 13.83
C ALA A 119 -7.89 4.16 15.35
N PRO A 120 -8.88 3.74 16.14
CA PRO A 120 -8.68 3.52 17.57
C PRO A 120 -7.69 2.38 17.79
N CYS A 121 -6.92 2.47 18.86
CA CYS A 121 -6.09 1.37 19.32
C CYS A 121 -6.02 1.36 20.85
N ASN A 122 -5.50 0.27 21.42
CA ASN A 122 -5.36 0.10 22.87
C ASN A 122 -6.64 0.52 23.63
N THR A 123 -7.77 -0.05 23.20
CA THR A 123 -9.11 0.38 23.59
C THR A 123 -9.51 -0.05 25.01
N HIS A 124 -8.72 -0.92 25.63
CA HIS A 124 -8.93 -1.32 27.03
C HIS A 124 -8.64 -0.14 27.96
N ARG A 125 -9.39 -0.04 29.06
CA ARG A 125 -9.16 1.03 30.05
C ARG A 125 -7.86 0.83 30.79
N CYS A 126 -7.21 1.95 31.11
CA CYS A 126 -6.05 1.93 31.99
C CYS A 126 -6.46 1.44 33.38
N PRO A 127 -5.58 0.67 34.07
CA PRO A 127 -5.82 0.30 35.45
C PRO A 127 -6.00 1.53 36.32
N ILE A 128 -7.00 1.49 37.21
CA ILE A 128 -7.13 2.47 38.29
C ILE A 128 -6.49 1.92 39.55
N LYS A 129 -5.88 2.79 40.33
CA LYS A 129 -5.28 2.41 41.60
C LYS A 129 -6.36 2.14 42.64
N LEU A 130 -6.22 1.06 43.40
CA LEU A 130 -7.14 0.74 44.50
C LEU A 130 -7.26 1.90 45.49
N SER A 131 -6.15 2.59 45.78
CA SER A 131 -6.11 3.78 46.64
C SER A 131 -7.03 4.91 46.21
N SER A 132 -7.32 5.03 44.90
CA SER A 132 -8.16 6.11 44.35
C SER A 132 -9.66 5.93 44.62
N ILE A 133 -10.10 4.71 44.97
CA ILE A 133 -11.52 4.39 45.20
C ILE A 133 -11.87 4.66 46.67
N ASN A 134 -12.35 5.86 46.97
CA ASN A 134 -12.61 6.27 48.37
C ASN A 134 -13.92 5.73 48.96
N GLU A 135 -14.76 5.10 48.14
CA GLU A 135 -16.02 4.52 48.59
C GLU A 135 -15.79 3.17 49.27
N TRP A 136 -16.36 3.01 50.46
CA TRP A 136 -16.33 1.78 51.23
C TRP A 136 -17.71 1.14 51.22
N THR A 137 -17.74 -0.19 51.24
CA THR A 137 -18.99 -0.94 51.40
C THR A 137 -19.60 -0.71 52.77
N GLN A 138 -20.80 -1.23 52.99
CA GLN A 138 -21.31 -1.44 54.34
C GLN A 138 -20.37 -2.32 55.17
N CYS A 139 -20.52 -2.24 56.49
CA CYS A 139 -19.73 -3.00 57.45
C CYS A 139 -20.19 -4.47 57.45
N PHE A 140 -19.25 -5.40 57.42
CA PHE A 140 -19.49 -6.85 57.45
C PHE A 140 -18.85 -7.47 58.69
N ARG A 141 -19.48 -8.50 59.25
CA ARG A 141 -18.89 -9.31 60.32
C ARG A 141 -17.99 -10.39 59.72
N GLU A 142 -16.81 -10.59 60.30
CA GLU A 142 -15.91 -11.68 59.91
C GLU A 142 -16.52 -13.06 60.18
N ASP A 143 -17.27 -13.19 61.27
CA ASP A 143 -18.03 -14.39 61.60
C ASP A 143 -19.41 -13.97 62.13
N VAL A 144 -20.44 -14.40 61.40
CA VAL A 144 -21.85 -14.06 61.65
C VAL A 144 -22.38 -14.77 62.90
N THR A 145 -21.74 -15.87 63.32
CA THR A 145 -22.22 -16.70 64.44
C THR A 145 -21.73 -16.20 65.81
N ASN A 146 -20.63 -15.46 65.84
CA ASN A 146 -20.01 -14.98 67.07
C ASN A 146 -20.11 -13.45 67.18
N GLN A 147 -20.84 -12.96 68.18
CA GLN A 147 -21.14 -11.52 68.35
C GLN A 147 -19.92 -10.67 68.75
N ASN A 148 -18.80 -11.29 69.13
CA ASN A 148 -17.56 -10.60 69.54
C ASN A 148 -16.50 -10.55 68.43
N THR A 149 -16.89 -10.76 67.17
CA THR A 149 -15.96 -10.78 66.04
C THR A 149 -15.64 -9.38 65.51
N LYS A 150 -14.51 -9.28 64.80
CA LYS A 150 -14.12 -8.03 64.16
C LYS A 150 -15.04 -7.75 62.97
N CYS A 151 -15.32 -6.48 62.75
CA CYS A 151 -16.08 -6.04 61.59
C CYS A 151 -15.20 -5.18 60.69
N TYR A 152 -15.35 -5.40 59.39
CA TYR A 152 -14.54 -4.74 58.38
C TYR A 152 -15.38 -4.24 57.21
N GLN A 153 -14.85 -3.23 56.53
CA GLN A 153 -15.32 -2.73 55.24
C GLN A 153 -14.27 -3.05 54.18
N MET A 154 -14.74 -3.21 52.95
CA MET A 154 -13.90 -3.31 51.76
C MET A 154 -14.21 -2.14 50.84
N ARG A 155 -13.32 -1.84 49.88
CA ARG A 155 -13.59 -0.80 48.88
C ARG A 155 -14.73 -1.24 47.96
N ASN A 156 -15.66 -0.33 47.69
CA ASN A 156 -16.81 -0.60 46.85
C ASN A 156 -16.41 -0.49 45.37
N LEU A 157 -16.24 -1.63 44.71
CA LEU A 157 -15.90 -1.69 43.29
C LEU A 157 -17.18 -1.72 42.45
N THR A 158 -17.42 -0.68 41.66
CA THR A 158 -18.55 -0.64 40.73
C THR A 158 -18.30 -1.55 39.53
N ILE A 159 -19.34 -2.18 39.00
CA ILE A 159 -19.21 -3.02 37.79
C ILE A 159 -18.83 -2.11 36.62
N GLY A 160 -17.75 -2.44 35.92
CA GLY A 160 -17.31 -1.72 34.73
C GLY A 160 -16.12 -2.36 34.03
N ASP A 161 -15.80 -1.84 32.84
CA ASP A 161 -14.70 -2.33 31.99
C ASP A 161 -13.37 -1.69 32.38
N TYR A 162 -12.88 -1.95 33.60
CA TYR A 162 -11.59 -1.44 34.06
C TYR A 162 -10.84 -2.47 34.92
N LEU A 163 -9.51 -2.35 34.91
CA LEU A 163 -8.65 -3.12 35.79
C LEU A 163 -8.37 -2.31 37.06
N VAL A 164 -8.17 -3.00 38.19
CA VAL A 164 -7.77 -2.37 39.45
C VAL A 164 -6.37 -2.85 39.80
N GLU A 165 -5.46 -1.89 39.99
CA GLU A 165 -4.10 -2.14 40.48
C GLU A 165 -4.08 -2.06 42.01
N ILE A 166 -3.63 -3.12 42.67
CA ILE A 166 -3.47 -3.16 44.12
C ILE A 166 -2.17 -2.43 44.47
N ASP A 167 -2.28 -1.14 44.79
CA ASP A 167 -1.15 -0.27 45.10
C ASP A 167 -0.94 -0.02 46.60
N ILE A 168 -1.86 -0.50 47.44
CA ILE A 168 -1.85 -0.35 48.90
C ILE A 168 -2.05 -1.70 49.61
N PRO A 169 -1.44 -1.88 50.80
CA PRO A 169 -1.60 -3.12 51.57
C PRO A 169 -2.95 -3.22 52.29
N ASP A 170 -3.59 -2.09 52.61
CA ASP A 170 -4.83 -2.03 53.38
C ASP A 170 -6.05 -2.29 52.48
N LEU A 171 -6.33 -3.57 52.23
CA LEU A 171 -7.48 -4.01 51.43
C LEU A 171 -8.81 -3.86 52.20
N THR A 172 -8.75 -3.87 53.52
CA THR A 172 -9.89 -3.75 54.42
C THR A 172 -9.64 -2.67 55.46
N LYS A 173 -10.73 -2.14 56.03
CA LYS A 173 -10.70 -1.17 57.12
C LYS A 173 -11.66 -1.58 58.21
N ASP A 174 -11.23 -1.48 59.46
CA ASP A 174 -12.08 -1.76 60.63
C ASP A 174 -13.26 -0.78 60.72
N CYS A 175 -14.42 -1.31 61.12
CA CYS A 175 -15.66 -0.55 61.28
C CYS A 175 -16.45 -0.97 62.53
N ASP A 176 -17.41 -0.14 62.94
CA ASP A 176 -18.27 -0.43 64.09
C ASP A 176 -19.31 -1.51 63.74
N CYS A 177 -19.24 -2.64 64.44
CA CYS A 177 -20.13 -3.79 64.31
C CYS A 177 -21.62 -3.49 64.57
N ARG A 178 -21.95 -2.34 65.20
CA ARG A 178 -23.34 -1.89 65.35
C ARG A 178 -24.00 -1.56 64.01
N ASN A 179 -23.20 -1.17 63.02
CA ASN A 179 -23.66 -0.86 61.67
C ASN A 179 -23.42 -2.02 60.69
N ALA A 180 -23.02 -3.19 61.20
CA ALA A 180 -22.72 -4.35 60.36
C ALA A 180 -24.00 -5.07 59.96
N VAL A 181 -24.11 -5.33 58.66
CA VAL A 181 -25.16 -6.21 58.12
C VAL A 181 -24.77 -7.66 58.42
N ASN A 182 -25.76 -8.46 58.82
CA ASN A 182 -25.58 -9.89 59.10
C ASN A 182 -25.25 -10.68 57.85
#